data_AF-A0A7S1B976-F1
#
_entry.id   AF-A0A7S1B976-F1
#
_cell.length_a   1.000
_cell.length_b   1.000
_cell.length_c   1.000
_cell.angle_alpha   90.00
_cell.angle_beta   90.00
_cell.angle_gamma   90.00
#
_symmetry.space_group_name_H-M   'P 1'
#
loop_
_entity.id
_entity.type
_entity.pdbx_description
1 polymer ?
#
loop_
_entity_poly.entity_id
_entity_poly.type
_entity_poly.pdbx_seq_one_letter_code
_entity_poly.pdbx_strand_id
1 'polypeptide(L)'
;MFSGYKQSQPFVWDILLSVESYLSKYENRDHALDRLVTWDAGDLHRLVVAFLGVRFPMALALNKSDLLSASENIKDVQEALPVHGAHVGVPMSAKEEMNYVWHHVKGSLHHEARKEVKEPTCVDKDHYAQDCDPPTNDAISSSSACGSSSLPDKMWECLSSALRLREPILVFPVSDMMTYEPLPGMDEAITKSVSLPNAGMIACLEAAGGEAPTLWDPMKRRYVTGSPNVSSDGRRAGEIHSKKEEARVTSLRDVLVLKPGSRVEDVFTVLKWMKVLGGEFVRAEGAGKIGDKPKLVKKDDLIGRHNRILKIMTTKRRNWQ
;
A
#
# COMPACT_ATOMS: atom_id res chain seq x y z
N MET A 1 -28.60 7.06 -14.41
CA MET A 1 -28.02 7.65 -13.18
C MET A 1 -26.60 7.14 -12.92
N PHE A 2 -26.37 5.83 -12.79
CA PHE A 2 -25.08 5.31 -12.30
C PHE A 2 -24.01 5.01 -13.37
N SER A 3 -24.35 5.10 -14.67
CA SER A 3 -23.41 4.81 -15.77
C SER A 3 -22.18 5.71 -15.80
N GLY A 4 -22.31 6.98 -15.38
CA GLY A 4 -21.19 7.91 -15.25
C GLY A 4 -20.10 7.43 -14.27
N TYR A 5 -20.45 6.54 -13.32
CA TYR A 5 -19.52 5.96 -12.37
C TYR A 5 -18.86 4.66 -12.85
N LYS A 6 -19.12 4.24 -14.10
CA LYS A 6 -18.59 2.99 -14.69
C LYS A 6 -18.86 1.75 -13.82
N GLN A 7 -20.04 1.68 -13.21
CA GLN A 7 -20.47 0.51 -12.44
C GLN A 7 -21.21 -0.49 -13.33
N SER A 8 -21.07 -1.78 -13.01
CA SER A 8 -21.76 -2.85 -13.73
C SER A 8 -23.25 -2.86 -13.35
N GLN A 9 -24.11 -3.35 -14.26
CA GLN A 9 -25.53 -3.51 -13.97
C GLN A 9 -25.79 -4.43 -12.76
N PRO A 10 -25.13 -5.61 -12.63
CA PRO A 10 -25.32 -6.45 -11.44
C PRO A 10 -25.02 -5.71 -10.13
N PHE A 11 -23.93 -4.93 -10.09
CA PHE A 11 -23.58 -4.14 -8.90
C PHE A 11 -24.67 -3.14 -8.51
N VAL A 12 -25.24 -2.42 -9.50
CA VAL A 12 -26.33 -1.46 -9.24
C VAL A 12 -27.60 -2.18 -8.80
N TRP A 13 -27.87 -3.35 -9.39
CA TRP A 13 -29.02 -4.17 -9.04
C TRP A 13 -28.98 -4.66 -7.60
N ASP A 14 -27.82 -5.13 -7.13
CA ASP A 14 -27.64 -5.56 -5.74
C ASP A 14 -27.96 -4.43 -4.74
N ILE A 15 -27.60 -3.20 -5.07
CA ILE A 15 -27.91 -2.01 -4.26
C ILE A 15 -29.43 -1.73 -4.27
N LEU A 16 -30.07 -1.78 -5.44
CA LEU A 16 -31.52 -1.57 -5.56
C LEU A 16 -32.29 -2.61 -4.74
N LEU A 17 -31.92 -3.89 -4.83
CA LEU A 17 -32.51 -4.97 -4.04
C LEU A 17 -32.29 -4.78 -2.54
N SER A 18 -31.13 -4.27 -2.14
CA SER A 18 -30.84 -3.97 -0.73
C SER A 18 -31.73 -2.86 -0.18
N VAL A 19 -31.97 -1.80 -0.98
CA VAL A 19 -32.89 -0.71 -0.63
C VAL A 19 -34.33 -1.20 -0.58
N GLU A 20 -34.75 -2.01 -1.55
CA GLU A 20 -36.10 -2.60 -1.55
C GLU A 20 -36.33 -3.48 -0.32
N SER A 21 -35.36 -4.32 0.04
CA SER A 21 -35.43 -5.14 1.25
C SER A 21 -35.56 -4.28 2.52
N TYR A 22 -34.87 -3.14 2.58
CA TYR A 22 -35.02 -2.18 3.68
C TYR A 22 -36.42 -1.58 3.74
N LEU A 23 -36.95 -1.08 2.61
CA LEU A 23 -38.28 -0.46 2.54
C LEU A 23 -39.40 -1.45 2.90
N SER A 24 -39.29 -2.69 2.43
CA SER A 24 -40.20 -3.77 2.83
C SER A 24 -40.15 -4.00 4.34
N LYS A 25 -38.95 -4.18 4.92
CA LYS A 25 -38.78 -4.57 6.32
C LYS A 25 -39.11 -3.47 7.33
N TYR A 26 -38.75 -2.22 7.05
CA TYR A 26 -38.83 -1.13 8.03
C TYR A 26 -39.95 -0.13 7.75
N GLU A 27 -40.42 -0.04 6.51
CA GLU A 27 -41.48 0.90 6.11
C GLU A 27 -42.76 0.19 5.64
N ASN A 28 -42.79 -1.15 5.62
CA ASN A 28 -43.91 -1.97 5.12
C ASN A 28 -44.27 -1.64 3.66
N ARG A 29 -43.26 -1.37 2.83
CA ARG A 29 -43.40 -1.01 1.42
C ARG A 29 -42.84 -2.12 0.53
N ASP A 30 -43.60 -3.19 0.35
CA ASP A 30 -43.24 -4.29 -0.54
C ASP A 30 -43.27 -3.86 -2.01
N HIS A 31 -42.36 -4.43 -2.81
CA HIS A 31 -42.24 -4.14 -4.25
C HIS A 31 -42.08 -2.64 -4.56
N ALA A 32 -41.30 -1.94 -3.73
CA ALA A 32 -41.08 -0.50 -3.85
C ALA A 32 -40.45 -0.12 -5.19
N LEU A 33 -39.65 -1.01 -5.80
CA LEU A 33 -39.03 -0.74 -7.12
C LEU A 33 -40.04 -0.77 -8.27
N ASP A 34 -41.14 -1.50 -8.13
CA ASP A 34 -42.21 -1.55 -9.13
C ASP A 34 -43.09 -0.27 -9.10
N ARG A 35 -42.98 0.51 -8.02
CA ARG A 35 -43.81 1.70 -7.75
C ARG A 35 -42.97 2.96 -7.56
N LEU A 36 -42.02 3.22 -8.46
CA LEU A 36 -41.15 4.40 -8.39
C LEU A 36 -41.89 5.74 -8.28
N VAL A 37 -43.14 5.82 -8.77
CA VAL A 37 -43.98 7.03 -8.67
C VAL A 37 -44.31 7.39 -7.22
N THR A 38 -44.32 6.42 -6.31
CA THR A 38 -44.57 6.66 -4.88
C THR A 38 -43.28 6.96 -4.11
N TRP A 39 -42.13 7.06 -4.77
CA TRP A 39 -40.88 7.38 -4.10
C TRP A 39 -40.86 8.84 -3.70
N ASP A 40 -40.41 9.09 -2.47
CA ASP A 40 -40.14 10.43 -1.98
C ASP A 40 -38.65 10.77 -2.06
N ALA A 41 -38.29 11.98 -1.60
CA ALA A 41 -36.90 12.41 -1.55
C ALA A 41 -36.04 11.53 -0.61
N GLY A 42 -36.66 10.99 0.45
CA GLY A 42 -36.00 10.08 1.39
C GLY A 42 -35.58 8.78 0.72
N ASP A 43 -36.43 8.19 -0.11
CA ASP A 43 -36.12 6.95 -0.85
C ASP A 43 -34.95 7.13 -1.81
N LEU A 44 -34.97 8.24 -2.54
CA LEU A 44 -33.86 8.61 -3.41
C LEU A 44 -32.58 8.82 -2.59
N HIS A 45 -32.67 9.49 -1.44
CA HIS A 45 -31.54 9.65 -0.54
C HIS A 45 -31.01 8.32 -0.03
N ARG A 46 -31.87 7.38 0.39
CA ARG A 46 -31.46 6.04 0.82
C ARG A 46 -30.73 5.29 -0.30
N LEU A 47 -31.25 5.35 -1.53
CA LEU A 47 -30.60 4.76 -2.69
C LEU A 47 -29.22 5.36 -2.95
N VAL A 48 -29.11 6.69 -2.92
CA VAL A 48 -27.82 7.38 -3.12
C VAL A 48 -26.84 7.05 -1.99
N VAL A 49 -27.28 7.07 -0.73
CA VAL A 49 -26.44 6.73 0.43
C VAL A 49 -25.98 5.27 0.37
N ALA A 50 -26.86 4.33 0.03
CA ALA A 50 -26.50 2.93 -0.16
C ALA A 50 -25.47 2.77 -1.30
N PHE A 51 -25.70 3.44 -2.44
CA PHE A 51 -24.77 3.42 -3.56
C PHE A 51 -23.39 3.97 -3.18
N LEU A 52 -23.34 5.13 -2.51
CA LEU A 52 -22.09 5.75 -2.06
C LEU A 52 -21.38 4.86 -1.03
N GLY A 53 -22.11 4.28 -0.08
CA GLY A 53 -21.55 3.41 0.95
C GLY A 53 -20.88 2.16 0.40
N VAL A 54 -21.46 1.53 -0.61
CA VAL A 54 -20.85 0.36 -1.26
C VAL A 54 -19.73 0.78 -2.22
N ARG A 55 -19.91 1.89 -2.95
CA ARG A 55 -18.97 2.30 -4.01
C ARG A 55 -17.71 2.97 -3.48
N PHE A 56 -17.86 3.77 -2.43
CA PHE A 56 -16.82 4.59 -1.82
C PHE A 56 -16.84 4.31 -0.31
N PRO A 57 -16.46 3.10 0.12
CA PRO A 57 -16.40 2.83 1.53
C PRO A 57 -15.31 3.69 2.17
N MET A 58 -15.64 4.33 3.29
CA MET A 58 -14.77 5.32 3.93
C MET A 58 -14.35 4.89 5.33
N ALA A 59 -13.11 5.21 5.67
CA ALA A 59 -12.62 5.26 7.04
C ALA A 59 -12.46 6.74 7.42
N LEU A 60 -12.98 7.13 8.59
CA LEU A 60 -12.83 8.48 9.10
C LEU A 60 -11.55 8.57 9.95
N ALA A 61 -10.64 9.43 9.53
CA ALA A 61 -9.54 9.88 10.37
C ALA A 61 -10.10 10.91 11.36
N LEU A 62 -10.34 10.48 12.61
CA LEU A 62 -10.80 11.37 13.68
C LEU A 62 -9.60 12.12 14.23
N ASN A 63 -9.16 13.12 13.45
CA ASN A 63 -7.94 13.87 13.70
C ASN A 63 -8.04 14.75 14.96
N LYS A 64 -6.88 15.10 15.52
CA LYS A 64 -6.72 15.89 16.76
C LYS A 64 -7.04 15.12 18.04
N SER A 65 -6.80 13.80 18.04
CA SER A 65 -6.95 12.98 19.25
C SER A 65 -5.99 13.37 20.38
N ASP A 66 -4.97 14.18 20.10
CA ASP A 66 -4.04 14.75 21.07
C ASP A 66 -4.68 15.82 21.98
N LEU A 67 -5.85 16.34 21.63
CA LEU A 67 -6.58 17.30 22.46
C LEU A 67 -7.45 16.57 23.49
N LEU A 68 -7.38 16.98 24.76
CA LEU A 68 -8.19 16.38 25.84
C LEU A 68 -9.71 16.46 25.55
N SER A 69 -10.16 17.54 24.91
CA SER A 69 -11.56 17.76 24.52
C SER A 69 -12.02 16.90 23.33
N ALA A 70 -11.12 16.19 22.65
CA ALA A 70 -11.48 15.35 21.52
C ALA A 70 -12.11 14.01 21.95
N SER A 71 -11.84 13.54 23.17
CA SER A 71 -12.24 12.21 23.64
C SER A 71 -13.75 11.95 23.54
N GLU A 72 -14.58 12.88 24.03
CA GLU A 72 -16.04 12.81 23.95
C GLU A 72 -16.53 12.85 22.50
N ASN A 73 -16.04 13.81 21.70
CA ASN A 73 -16.40 13.94 20.29
C ASN A 73 -16.04 12.69 19.47
N ILE A 74 -14.88 12.07 19.73
CA ILE A 74 -14.45 10.84 19.09
C ILE A 74 -15.44 9.71 19.42
N LYS A 75 -15.80 9.57 20.69
CA LYS A 75 -16.75 8.56 21.16
C LYS A 75 -18.11 8.76 20.49
N ASP A 76 -18.65 9.98 20.51
CA ASP A 76 -19.94 10.30 19.91
C ASP A 76 -19.98 9.98 18.41
N VAL A 77 -18.92 10.34 17.68
CA VAL A 77 -18.81 10.03 16.24
C VAL A 77 -18.71 8.52 16.01
N GLN A 78 -17.93 7.79 16.82
CA GLN A 78 -17.81 6.34 16.69
C GLN A 78 -19.11 5.61 16.99
N GLU A 79 -19.87 6.05 18.00
CA GLU A 79 -21.19 5.51 18.36
C GLU A 79 -22.24 5.78 17.28
N ALA A 80 -22.09 6.87 16.51
CA ALA A 80 -22.99 7.21 15.42
C ALA A 80 -22.75 6.39 14.13
N LEU A 81 -21.63 5.65 14.02
CA LEU A 81 -21.31 4.89 12.80
C LEU A 81 -22.25 3.69 12.59
N PRO A 82 -22.57 3.34 11.31
CA PRO A 82 -22.06 3.93 10.08
C PRO A 82 -22.78 5.22 9.66
N VAL A 83 -22.03 6.22 9.19
CA VAL A 83 -22.59 7.50 8.71
C VAL A 83 -22.12 7.77 7.27
N HIS A 84 -23.05 7.98 6.33
CA HIS A 84 -22.75 8.33 4.94
C HIS A 84 -21.74 7.40 4.22
N GLY A 85 -21.67 6.12 4.58
CA GLY A 85 -20.72 5.16 4.00
C GLY A 85 -19.37 5.06 4.72
N ALA A 86 -19.17 5.85 5.77
CA ALA A 86 -18.11 5.60 6.74
C ALA A 86 -18.51 4.48 7.70
N HIS A 87 -17.65 3.47 7.83
CA HIS A 87 -17.93 2.30 8.68
C HIS A 87 -16.98 2.19 9.87
N VAL A 88 -15.90 2.97 9.86
CA VAL A 88 -14.87 2.94 10.90
C VAL A 88 -14.35 4.37 11.12
N GLY A 89 -14.20 4.74 12.39
CA GLY A 89 -13.58 5.99 12.82
C GLY A 89 -12.33 5.67 13.62
N VAL A 90 -11.18 6.14 13.17
CA VAL A 90 -9.89 5.89 13.82
C VAL A 90 -9.38 7.19 14.44
N PRO A 91 -9.26 7.28 15.78
CA PRO A 91 -8.68 8.43 16.45
C PRO A 91 -7.19 8.52 16.14
N MET A 92 -6.74 9.70 15.69
CA MET A 92 -5.34 9.95 15.37
C MET A 92 -4.96 11.42 15.53
N SER A 93 -3.66 11.70 15.61
CA SER A 93 -3.13 13.05 15.51
C SER A 93 -2.16 13.16 14.36
N ALA A 94 -2.58 13.86 13.29
CA ALA A 94 -1.69 14.18 12.17
C ALA A 94 -0.49 15.04 12.62
N LYS A 95 -0.64 15.83 13.69
CA LYS A 95 0.43 16.65 14.25
C LYS A 95 1.50 15.78 14.91
N GLU A 96 1.09 14.84 15.75
CA GLU A 96 2.03 13.92 16.40
C GLU A 96 2.76 13.05 15.37
N GLU A 97 2.05 12.53 14.37
CA GLU A 97 2.64 11.76 13.28
C GLU A 97 3.65 12.58 12.48
N MET A 98 3.29 13.82 12.11
CA MET A 98 4.20 14.70 11.37
C MET A 98 5.43 15.07 12.19
N ASN A 99 5.26 15.33 13.49
CA ASN A 99 6.38 15.58 14.40
C ASN A 99 7.30 14.35 14.48
N TYR A 100 6.72 13.15 14.60
CA TYR A 100 7.46 11.90 14.58
C TYR A 100 8.29 11.76 13.31
N VAL A 101 7.67 11.91 12.13
CA VAL A 101 8.36 11.86 10.84
C VAL A 101 9.46 12.92 10.76
N TRP A 102 9.17 14.16 11.16
CA TRP A 102 10.12 15.26 11.12
C TRP A 102 11.35 15.03 12.00
N HIS A 103 11.16 14.55 13.23
CA HIS A 103 12.25 14.25 14.16
C HIS A 103 13.13 13.10 13.64
N HIS A 104 12.54 12.06 13.06
CA HIS A 104 13.30 10.97 12.46
C HIS A 104 14.10 11.45 11.24
N VAL A 105 13.46 12.17 10.32
CA VAL A 105 14.13 12.72 9.12
C VAL A 105 15.30 13.63 9.48
N LYS A 106 15.10 14.56 10.44
CA LYS A 106 16.18 15.46 10.89
C LYS A 106 17.31 14.75 11.62
N GLY A 107 16.97 13.77 12.46
CA GLY A 107 17.95 12.97 13.20
C GLY A 107 18.95 12.29 12.26
N SER A 108 18.47 11.78 11.14
CA SER A 108 19.30 11.06 10.17
C SER A 108 20.15 11.97 9.29
N LEU A 109 19.64 13.15 8.92
CA LEU A 109 20.46 14.15 8.21
C LEU A 109 21.66 14.62 9.07
N HIS A 110 21.48 14.77 10.38
CA HIS A 110 22.59 15.12 11.27
C HIS A 110 23.58 13.98 11.49
N HIS A 111 23.14 12.72 11.41
CA HIS A 111 24.02 11.55 11.51
C HIS A 111 24.87 11.35 10.25
N GLU A 112 24.35 11.68 9.06
CA GLU A 112 25.12 11.64 7.80
C GLU A 112 26.16 12.76 7.74
N ALA A 113 25.80 13.99 8.13
CA ALA A 113 26.72 15.13 8.14
C ALA A 113 27.94 14.94 9.07
N ARG A 114 27.82 14.13 10.12
CA ARG A 114 28.94 13.82 11.03
C ARG A 114 29.85 12.69 10.53
N LYS A 115 29.40 11.84 9.60
CA LYS A 115 30.22 10.74 9.06
C LYS A 115 31.24 11.20 8.00
N GLU A 116 31.10 12.40 7.44
CA GLU A 116 32.03 12.94 6.43
C GLU A 116 33.18 13.78 7.01
N VAL A 117 33.19 14.07 8.31
CA VAL A 117 34.33 14.74 8.95
C VAL A 117 35.28 13.66 9.49
N LYS A 118 36.22 13.20 8.63
CA LYS A 118 37.44 12.55 9.11
C LYS A 118 38.17 13.55 10.00
N GLU A 119 38.21 13.28 11.29
CA GLU A 119 39.03 14.05 12.24
C GLU A 119 40.47 14.13 11.72
N PRO A 120 41.03 15.33 11.52
CA PRO A 120 42.47 15.48 11.43
C PRO A 120 43.04 15.17 12.83
N THR A 121 43.74 14.04 12.95
CA THR A 121 44.60 13.77 14.08
C THR A 121 45.75 14.79 14.10
N CYS A 122 45.66 15.78 14.97
CA CYS A 122 46.80 16.58 15.40
C CYS A 122 46.77 16.81 16.92
N VAL A 123 47.53 15.93 17.57
CA VAL A 123 48.38 16.07 18.77
C VAL A 123 48.53 17.49 19.36
N ASP A 124 48.33 17.56 20.69
CA ASP A 124 48.94 18.43 21.72
C ASP A 124 48.74 19.97 21.71
N LYS A 125 48.00 20.50 22.70
CA LYS A 125 48.49 21.00 24.01
C LYS A 125 47.64 22.14 24.62
N ASP A 126 47.36 21.96 25.92
CA ASP A 126 47.39 22.89 27.05
C ASP A 126 46.69 24.27 27.07
N HIS A 127 45.81 24.41 28.08
CA HIS A 127 45.57 25.57 28.97
C HIS A 127 44.75 26.78 28.45
N TYR A 128 43.52 26.95 28.95
CA TYR A 128 43.17 27.89 30.05
C TYR A 128 41.65 27.85 30.34
N ALA A 129 41.30 28.00 31.62
CA ALA A 129 39.94 28.07 32.14
C ALA A 129 39.25 29.41 31.85
N GLN A 130 37.91 29.42 31.69
CA GLN A 130 37.07 30.43 32.35
C GLN A 130 35.57 30.11 32.32
N ASP A 131 34.95 30.34 33.48
CA ASP A 131 33.54 30.25 33.84
C ASP A 131 32.61 31.10 32.96
N CYS A 132 31.40 30.57 32.69
CA CYS A 132 30.17 31.33 32.48
C CYS A 132 28.97 30.38 32.66
N ASP A 133 28.23 30.54 33.76
CA ASP A 133 26.95 29.85 34.01
C ASP A 133 25.87 30.28 32.99
N PRO A 134 25.09 29.36 32.41
CA PRO A 134 23.87 29.70 31.68
C PRO A 134 22.66 29.82 32.61
N PRO A 135 21.69 30.68 32.27
CA PRO A 135 20.53 30.95 33.12
C PRO A 135 19.55 29.79 33.15
N THR A 136 19.01 29.60 34.35
CA THR A 136 17.89 28.74 34.75
C THR A 136 16.69 28.94 33.83
N ASN A 137 16.28 27.88 33.12
CA ASN A 137 14.97 27.80 32.48
C ASN A 137 14.03 27.00 33.36
N ASP A 138 12.91 27.65 33.67
CA ASP A 138 11.85 27.20 34.54
C ASP A 138 11.20 25.89 34.12
N ALA A 139 10.77 25.18 35.15
CA ALA A 139 10.06 23.93 35.12
C ALA A 139 8.77 23.98 34.28
N ILE A 140 8.73 23.18 33.21
CA ILE A 140 7.49 22.58 32.73
C ILE A 140 7.51 21.12 33.16
N SER A 141 6.84 20.87 34.28
CA SER A 141 6.41 19.55 34.69
C SER A 141 5.44 19.01 33.63
N SER A 142 5.94 18.15 32.77
CA SER A 142 5.11 17.18 32.05
C SER A 142 5.75 15.81 32.21
N SER A 143 5.05 14.99 32.97
CA SER A 143 5.27 13.56 33.15
C SER A 143 5.27 12.87 31.79
N SER A 144 6.42 12.85 31.14
CA SER A 144 6.68 11.97 30.00
C SER A 144 7.02 10.61 30.57
N ALA A 145 5.97 9.78 30.68
CA ALA A 145 6.13 8.35 30.81
C ALA A 145 6.92 7.87 29.59
N CYS A 146 8.22 7.71 29.81
CA CYS A 146 9.18 7.09 28.93
C CYS A 146 8.76 5.61 28.80
N GLY A 147 7.96 5.30 27.79
CA GLY A 147 7.41 3.97 27.55
C GLY A 147 7.31 3.73 26.05
N SER A 148 8.39 3.18 25.50
CA SER A 148 8.58 2.72 24.10
C SER A 148 8.32 3.74 22.99
N SER A 149 9.35 3.99 22.19
CA SER A 149 9.31 4.60 20.85
C SER A 149 8.53 3.75 19.84
N SER A 150 7.32 3.31 20.18
CA SER A 150 6.41 2.73 19.19
C SER A 150 6.01 3.85 18.24
N LEU A 151 6.00 3.57 16.93
CA LEU A 151 5.40 4.47 15.94
C LEU A 151 4.04 4.96 16.46
N PRO A 152 3.61 6.19 16.14
CA PRO A 152 2.22 6.58 16.29
C PRO A 152 1.38 5.77 15.29
N ASP A 153 1.08 4.52 15.65
CA ASP A 153 0.46 3.50 14.80
C ASP A 153 -0.94 3.90 14.29
N LYS A 154 -1.50 5.00 14.78
CA LYS A 154 -2.87 5.45 14.50
C LYS A 154 -3.09 5.91 13.07
N MET A 155 -2.12 6.57 12.43
CA MET A 155 -2.25 6.88 10.99
C MET A 155 -2.23 5.59 10.16
N TRP A 156 -1.31 4.69 10.48
CA TRP A 156 -1.20 3.39 9.82
C TRP A 156 -2.45 2.52 10.05
N GLU A 157 -3.02 2.56 11.25
CA GLU A 157 -4.28 1.91 11.61
C GLU A 157 -5.44 2.48 10.79
N CYS A 158 -5.52 3.80 10.61
CA CYS A 158 -6.52 4.45 9.77
C CYS A 158 -6.39 4.01 8.30
N LEU A 159 -5.18 4.03 7.75
CA LEU A 159 -4.92 3.60 6.37
C LEU A 159 -5.22 2.11 6.19
N SER A 160 -4.78 1.27 7.12
CA SER A 160 -5.04 -0.17 7.14
C SER A 160 -6.54 -0.45 7.21
N SER A 161 -7.27 0.31 8.02
CA SER A 161 -8.73 0.22 8.13
C SER A 161 -9.39 0.61 6.81
N ALA A 162 -8.95 1.70 6.17
CA ALA A 162 -9.44 2.11 4.85
C ALA A 162 -9.21 1.02 3.79
N LEU A 163 -8.03 0.39 3.78
CA LEU A 163 -7.72 -0.70 2.86
C LEU A 163 -8.56 -1.95 3.15
N ARG A 164 -8.85 -2.27 4.41
CA ARG A 164 -9.69 -3.42 4.80
C ARG A 164 -11.14 -3.28 4.34
N LEU A 165 -11.66 -2.06 4.22
CA LEU A 165 -13.00 -1.83 3.69
C LEU A 165 -13.17 -2.39 2.27
N ARG A 166 -12.07 -2.45 1.51
CA ARG A 166 -12.04 -3.11 0.21
C ARG A 166 -10.65 -3.72 -0.01
N GLU A 167 -10.39 -4.82 0.69
CA GLU A 167 -9.07 -5.48 0.69
C GLU A 167 -8.61 -5.75 -0.75
N PRO A 168 -7.56 -5.06 -1.23
CA PRO A 168 -7.09 -5.27 -2.58
C PRO A 168 -6.53 -6.68 -2.73
N ILE A 169 -6.70 -7.25 -3.92
CA ILE A 169 -6.09 -8.53 -4.25
C ILE A 169 -4.72 -8.26 -4.85
N LEU A 170 -3.69 -8.77 -4.19
CA LEU A 170 -2.32 -8.72 -4.68
C LEU A 170 -2.05 -9.93 -5.57
N VAL A 171 -1.60 -9.68 -6.79
CA VAL A 171 -1.25 -10.71 -7.77
C VAL A 171 0.21 -10.56 -8.16
N PHE A 172 0.94 -11.67 -8.16
CA PHE A 172 2.36 -11.73 -8.49
C PHE A 172 2.54 -12.46 -9.82
N PRO A 173 2.59 -11.73 -10.94
CA PRO A 173 2.81 -12.36 -12.23
C PRO A 173 4.27 -12.81 -12.36
N VAL A 174 4.46 -14.05 -12.80
CA VAL A 174 5.78 -14.68 -12.94
C VAL A 174 5.98 -15.27 -14.34
N SER A 175 7.22 -15.29 -14.80
CA SER A 175 7.64 -15.97 -16.04
C SER A 175 7.80 -17.47 -15.82
N ASP A 176 8.22 -17.88 -14.62
CA ASP A 176 8.40 -19.28 -14.23
C ASP A 176 7.86 -19.59 -12.83
N MET A 177 7.15 -20.71 -12.70
CA MET A 177 6.53 -21.14 -11.44
C MET A 177 7.50 -21.88 -10.53
N MET A 178 8.65 -22.34 -11.05
CA MET A 178 9.66 -23.01 -10.23
C MET A 178 10.61 -22.02 -9.56
N THR A 179 11.06 -21.01 -10.31
CA THR A 179 11.94 -19.95 -9.79
C THR A 179 11.19 -18.75 -9.23
N TYR A 180 9.90 -18.58 -9.59
CA TYR A 180 9.11 -17.38 -9.29
C TYR A 180 9.72 -16.09 -9.89
N GLU A 181 10.48 -16.24 -10.97
CA GLU A 181 11.12 -15.14 -11.67
C GLU A 181 10.04 -14.17 -12.20
N PRO A 182 10.23 -12.84 -12.04
CA PRO A 182 9.27 -11.84 -12.49
C PRO A 182 9.10 -11.85 -14.02
N LEU A 183 7.99 -11.26 -14.49
CA LEU A 183 7.80 -11.09 -15.92
C LEU A 183 8.76 -10.02 -16.47
N PRO A 184 9.57 -10.34 -17.49
CA PRO A 184 10.48 -9.35 -18.08
C PRO A 184 9.67 -8.25 -18.78
N GLY A 185 10.14 -7.00 -18.63
CA GLY A 185 9.47 -5.81 -19.15
C GLY A 185 8.52 -5.12 -18.18
N MET A 186 8.31 -5.67 -16.97
CA MET A 186 7.68 -4.92 -15.87
C MET A 186 8.61 -3.87 -15.23
N ASP A 187 9.90 -3.95 -15.52
CA ASP A 187 10.97 -3.06 -15.06
C ASP A 187 10.70 -1.58 -15.39
N GLU A 188 10.29 -1.29 -16.62
CA GLU A 188 10.04 0.08 -17.08
C GLU A 188 8.79 0.69 -16.43
N ALA A 189 7.78 -0.14 -16.18
CA ALA A 189 6.55 0.31 -15.53
C ALA A 189 6.80 0.66 -14.06
N ILE A 190 7.69 -0.08 -13.40
CA ILE A 190 8.02 0.11 -11.99
C ILE A 190 8.95 1.31 -11.80
N THR A 191 10.07 1.36 -12.51
CA THR A 191 11.08 2.43 -12.35
C THR A 191 10.59 3.83 -12.71
N LYS A 192 9.55 3.93 -13.55
CA LYS A 192 8.91 5.20 -13.92
C LYS A 192 7.63 5.47 -13.15
N SER A 193 7.25 4.59 -12.22
CA SER A 193 6.03 4.78 -11.45
C SER A 193 6.21 5.93 -10.46
N VAL A 194 5.33 6.93 -10.58
CA VAL A 194 5.19 8.04 -9.62
C VAL A 194 4.84 7.53 -8.21
N SER A 195 4.40 6.27 -8.10
CA SER A 195 4.04 5.63 -6.83
C SER A 195 5.23 5.07 -6.05
N LEU A 196 6.42 4.94 -6.66
CA LEU A 196 7.59 4.50 -5.91
C LEU A 196 8.07 5.64 -4.99
N PRO A 197 8.46 5.34 -3.75
CA PRO A 197 9.02 6.36 -2.88
C PRO A 197 10.25 6.99 -3.54
N ASN A 198 10.22 8.31 -3.69
CA ASN A 198 11.33 9.06 -4.27
C ASN A 198 12.52 9.10 -3.30
N ALA A 199 13.67 9.62 -3.74
CA ALA A 199 14.88 9.67 -2.92
C ALA A 199 14.70 10.36 -1.56
N GLY A 200 13.81 11.35 -1.48
CA GLY A 200 13.48 12.00 -0.21
C GLY A 200 12.66 11.08 0.71
N MET A 201 11.64 10.41 0.16
CA MET A 201 10.83 9.45 0.91
C MET A 201 11.66 8.26 1.42
N ILE A 202 12.61 7.77 0.62
CA ILE A 202 13.51 6.69 1.02
C ILE A 202 14.42 7.13 2.15
N ALA A 203 15.01 8.32 2.05
CA ALA A 203 15.79 8.88 3.15
C ALA A 203 14.94 9.02 4.43
N CYS A 204 13.66 9.38 4.32
CA CYS A 204 12.75 9.41 5.48
C CYS A 204 12.51 8.01 6.08
N LEU A 205 12.34 7.00 5.22
CA LEU A 205 12.12 5.61 5.62
C LEU A 205 13.33 5.04 6.36
N GLU A 206 14.53 5.19 5.77
CA GLU A 206 15.79 4.80 6.39
C GLU A 206 16.02 5.56 7.70
N ALA A 207 15.66 6.84 7.71
CA ALA A 207 15.78 7.67 8.89
C ALA A 207 14.87 7.27 10.05
N ALA A 208 13.72 6.68 9.74
CA ALA A 208 12.81 6.10 10.73
C ALA A 208 13.26 4.73 11.25
N GLY A 209 14.46 4.25 10.86
CA GLY A 209 14.96 2.92 11.20
C GLY A 209 14.41 1.81 10.30
N GLY A 210 13.73 2.15 9.21
CA GLY A 210 13.36 1.21 8.15
C GLY A 210 14.53 0.89 7.23
N GLU A 211 14.32 -0.03 6.30
CA GLU A 211 15.28 -0.33 5.22
C GLU A 211 14.76 0.21 3.90
N ALA A 212 15.65 0.76 3.07
CA ALA A 212 15.27 1.08 1.70
C ALA A 212 14.76 -0.20 0.98
N PRO A 213 13.79 -0.06 0.06
CA PRO A 213 13.32 -1.17 -0.74
C PRO A 213 14.49 -1.84 -1.46
N THR A 214 14.44 -3.16 -1.60
CA THR A 214 15.54 -4.02 -2.08
C THR A 214 16.12 -3.62 -3.44
N LEU A 215 15.38 -2.85 -4.24
CA LEU A 215 15.79 -2.38 -5.58
C LEU A 215 16.29 -0.94 -5.60
N TRP A 216 16.29 -0.25 -4.47
CA TRP A 216 16.82 1.09 -4.35
C TRP A 216 18.35 1.06 -4.42
N ASP A 217 18.93 1.73 -5.41
CA ASP A 217 20.38 1.96 -5.47
C ASP A 217 20.68 3.26 -4.72
N PRO A 218 21.26 3.21 -3.51
CA PRO A 218 21.50 4.40 -2.70
C PRO A 218 22.51 5.34 -3.36
N MET A 219 23.48 4.81 -4.13
CA MET A 219 24.46 5.64 -4.82
C MET A 219 23.84 6.38 -6.01
N LYS A 220 23.01 5.69 -6.80
CA LYS A 220 22.36 6.31 -7.97
C LYS A 220 21.07 7.05 -7.63
N ARG A 221 20.61 6.97 -6.37
CA ARG A 221 19.34 7.51 -5.86
C ARG A 221 18.15 7.20 -6.78
N ARG A 222 18.10 5.96 -7.26
CA ARG A 222 17.05 5.48 -8.16
C ARG A 222 16.87 3.98 -7.99
N TYR A 223 15.70 3.49 -8.39
CA TYR A 223 15.49 2.05 -8.46
C TYR A 223 16.26 1.45 -9.64
N VAL A 224 16.98 0.37 -9.40
CA VAL A 224 17.72 -0.36 -10.43
C VAL A 224 17.01 -1.67 -10.77
N THR A 225 16.83 -1.89 -12.06
CA THR A 225 16.23 -3.10 -12.62
C THR A 225 17.36 -4.01 -13.08
N GLY A 226 17.96 -4.71 -12.12
CA GLY A 226 19.05 -5.65 -12.39
C GLY A 226 19.64 -6.17 -11.10
N SER A 227 19.98 -7.46 -11.06
CA SER A 227 20.83 -7.99 -10.00
C SER A 227 22.11 -7.14 -9.96
N PRO A 228 22.61 -6.72 -8.77
CA PRO A 228 23.75 -5.80 -8.65
C PRO A 228 25.05 -6.20 -9.38
N ASN A 229 25.17 -7.41 -9.93
CA ASN A 229 26.44 -7.99 -10.38
C ASN A 229 26.46 -8.47 -11.85
N VAL A 230 26.17 -7.59 -12.81
CA VAL A 230 26.71 -7.76 -14.17
C VAL A 230 27.41 -6.47 -14.57
N SER A 231 28.62 -6.27 -14.05
CA SER A 231 29.58 -5.38 -14.67
C SER A 231 29.89 -5.90 -16.09
N SER A 232 29.75 -5.03 -17.09
CA SER A 232 30.12 -5.32 -18.48
C SER A 232 31.63 -5.48 -18.67
N ASP A 233 32.43 -5.20 -17.65
CA ASP A 233 33.86 -5.45 -17.64
C ASP A 233 34.14 -6.89 -17.19
N GLY A 234 34.47 -7.74 -18.17
CA GLY A 234 34.70 -9.19 -18.02
C GLY A 234 35.93 -9.59 -17.19
N ARG A 235 36.20 -8.94 -16.05
CA ARG A 235 37.22 -9.36 -15.09
C ARG A 235 36.58 -10.07 -13.90
N ARG A 236 36.61 -11.40 -13.98
CA ARG A 236 36.28 -12.34 -12.91
C ARG A 236 37.13 -12.05 -11.67
N ALA A 237 36.54 -11.46 -10.65
CA ALA A 237 36.96 -11.70 -9.27
C ALA A 237 36.09 -12.85 -8.75
N GLY A 238 36.74 -13.94 -8.37
CA GLY A 238 36.08 -15.16 -7.94
C GLY A 238 35.37 -14.96 -6.62
N GLU A 239 34.04 -15.06 -6.65
CA GLU A 239 33.26 -15.29 -5.45
C GLU A 239 32.16 -16.30 -5.79
N ILE A 240 32.30 -17.49 -5.22
CA ILE A 240 31.33 -18.59 -5.32
C ILE A 240 30.16 -18.23 -4.40
N HIS A 241 29.42 -17.19 -4.75
CA HIS A 241 28.05 -17.05 -4.26
C HIS A 241 27.17 -17.82 -5.22
N SER A 242 26.51 -18.84 -4.66
CA SER A 242 25.79 -19.83 -5.44
C SER A 242 24.70 -19.13 -6.27
N LYS A 243 24.59 -19.45 -7.57
CA LYS A 243 23.48 -18.99 -8.45
C LYS A 243 22.08 -19.18 -7.83
N LYS A 244 21.96 -20.06 -6.83
CA LYS A 244 20.74 -20.35 -6.07
C LYS A 244 20.34 -19.20 -5.12
N GLU A 245 21.29 -18.37 -4.71
CA GLU A 245 21.07 -17.25 -3.77
C GLU A 245 20.58 -16.01 -4.51
N GLU A 246 21.18 -15.66 -5.66
CA GLU A 246 20.72 -14.54 -6.51
C GLU A 246 19.30 -14.77 -7.05
N ALA A 247 18.93 -16.02 -7.35
CA ALA A 247 17.57 -16.37 -7.79
C ALA A 247 16.51 -16.17 -6.69
N ARG A 248 16.90 -16.16 -5.41
CA ARG A 248 15.97 -15.90 -4.28
C ARG A 248 15.70 -14.41 -4.07
N VAL A 249 16.61 -13.54 -4.48
CA VAL A 249 16.52 -12.08 -4.23
C VAL A 249 15.51 -11.40 -5.16
N THR A 250 15.15 -12.01 -6.29
CA THR A 250 14.26 -11.40 -7.30
C THR A 250 12.89 -12.07 -7.45
N SER A 251 12.61 -13.14 -6.69
CA SER A 251 11.32 -13.85 -6.77
C SER A 251 10.14 -12.98 -6.34
N LEU A 252 9.01 -13.06 -7.07
CA LEU A 252 7.78 -12.30 -6.77
C LEU A 252 7.96 -10.78 -6.66
N ARG A 253 8.95 -10.22 -7.35
CA ARG A 253 9.26 -8.79 -7.33
C ARG A 253 8.07 -7.91 -7.70
N ASP A 254 7.31 -8.34 -8.70
CA ASP A 254 6.26 -7.53 -9.30
C ASP A 254 4.91 -7.88 -8.69
N VAL A 255 4.14 -6.86 -8.33
CA VAL A 255 2.79 -7.02 -7.78
C VAL A 255 1.80 -6.14 -8.53
N LEU A 256 0.67 -6.74 -8.91
CA LEU A 256 -0.50 -6.05 -9.43
C LEU A 256 -1.53 -5.94 -8.31
N VAL A 257 -2.04 -4.73 -8.10
CA VAL A 257 -3.10 -4.45 -7.13
C VAL A 257 -4.43 -4.45 -7.87
N LEU A 258 -5.25 -5.47 -7.63
CA LEU A 258 -6.54 -5.66 -8.28
C LEU A 258 -7.69 -5.51 -7.29
N LYS A 259 -8.90 -5.30 -7.83
CA LYS A 259 -10.12 -5.21 -7.03
C LYS A 259 -10.58 -6.60 -6.58
N PRO A 260 -11.24 -6.74 -5.42
CA PRO A 260 -11.99 -7.94 -5.08
C PRO A 260 -12.89 -8.40 -6.24
N GLY A 261 -12.90 -9.72 -6.48
CA GLY A 261 -13.69 -10.33 -7.56
C GLY A 261 -13.05 -10.26 -8.95
N SER A 262 -11.83 -9.73 -9.08
CA SER A 262 -11.09 -9.77 -10.35
C SER A 262 -10.81 -11.21 -10.78
N ARG A 263 -10.80 -11.45 -12.09
CA ARG A 263 -10.56 -12.75 -12.73
C ARG A 263 -9.14 -12.84 -13.30
N VAL A 264 -8.72 -14.04 -13.69
CA VAL A 264 -7.46 -14.25 -14.42
C VAL A 264 -7.40 -13.41 -15.71
N GLU A 265 -8.53 -13.22 -16.39
CA GLU A 265 -8.63 -12.32 -17.55
C GLU A 265 -8.24 -10.88 -17.25
N ASP A 266 -8.59 -10.35 -16.07
CA ASP A 266 -8.27 -8.98 -15.70
C ASP A 266 -6.76 -8.81 -15.56
N VAL A 267 -6.08 -9.81 -14.97
CA VAL A 267 -4.61 -9.86 -14.87
C VAL A 267 -3.99 -9.82 -16.27
N PHE A 268 -4.47 -10.67 -17.18
CA PHE A 268 -4.00 -10.70 -18.56
C PHE A 268 -4.20 -9.36 -19.27
N THR A 269 -5.37 -8.76 -19.12
CA THR A 269 -5.73 -7.48 -19.76
C THR A 269 -4.81 -6.35 -19.27
N VAL A 270 -4.55 -6.28 -17.96
CA VAL A 270 -3.60 -5.33 -17.37
C VAL A 270 -2.20 -5.53 -17.93
N LEU A 271 -1.70 -6.77 -17.95
CA LEU A 271 -0.37 -7.08 -18.48
C LEU A 271 -0.24 -6.82 -19.99
N LYS A 272 -1.31 -7.02 -20.76
CA LYS A 272 -1.38 -6.69 -22.20
C LYS A 272 -1.38 -5.17 -22.41
N TRP A 273 -2.12 -4.42 -21.59
CA TRP A 273 -2.14 -2.95 -21.64
C TRP A 273 -0.78 -2.33 -21.28
N MET A 274 -0.09 -2.92 -20.30
CA MET A 274 1.29 -2.59 -19.94
C MET A 274 2.32 -3.02 -21.01
N LYS A 275 1.89 -3.69 -22.09
CA LYS A 275 2.76 -4.23 -23.15
C LYS A 275 3.79 -5.24 -22.63
N VAL A 276 3.53 -5.88 -21.48
CA VAL A 276 4.35 -6.95 -20.92
C VAL A 276 4.05 -8.26 -21.65
N LEU A 277 2.76 -8.53 -21.87
CA LEU A 277 2.27 -9.66 -22.66
C LEU A 277 1.74 -9.21 -24.03
N GLY A 278 1.73 -10.14 -24.99
CA GLY A 278 1.12 -9.94 -26.31
C GLY A 278 0.29 -11.15 -26.72
N GLY A 279 -0.34 -11.10 -27.89
CA GLY A 279 -1.16 -12.19 -28.41
C GLY A 279 -2.45 -12.41 -27.60
N GLU A 280 -2.95 -13.64 -27.66
CA GLU A 280 -4.19 -14.07 -27.01
C GLU A 280 -3.92 -15.01 -25.85
N PHE A 281 -4.81 -15.00 -24.86
CA PHE A 281 -4.73 -15.89 -23.70
C PHE A 281 -4.88 -17.36 -24.14
N VAL A 282 -3.97 -18.23 -23.71
CA VAL A 282 -4.03 -19.67 -23.99
C VAL A 282 -4.43 -20.43 -22.74
N ARG A 283 -3.68 -20.25 -21.65
CA ARG A 283 -3.93 -20.88 -20.34
C ARG A 283 -3.15 -20.12 -19.27
N ALA A 284 -3.45 -20.40 -18.01
CA ALA A 284 -2.68 -19.89 -16.89
C ALA A 284 -2.43 -21.00 -15.86
N GLU A 285 -1.32 -20.86 -15.13
CA GLU A 285 -1.00 -21.66 -13.97
C GLU A 285 -0.98 -20.75 -12.74
N GLY A 286 -1.54 -21.24 -11.63
CA GLY A 286 -1.67 -20.49 -10.39
C GLY A 286 -1.19 -21.25 -9.17
N ALA A 287 -0.61 -20.51 -8.23
CA ALA A 287 -0.22 -20.98 -6.90
C ALA A 287 -0.63 -19.97 -5.81
N GLY A 288 -0.87 -20.45 -4.58
CA GLY A 288 -1.26 -19.61 -3.46
C GLY A 288 -0.07 -19.02 -2.70
N LYS A 289 1.01 -19.79 -2.60
CA LYS A 289 2.26 -19.48 -1.89
C LYS A 289 3.47 -20.04 -2.64
N ILE A 290 4.66 -19.52 -2.32
CA ILE A 290 5.93 -20.08 -2.78
C ILE A 290 6.04 -21.54 -2.30
N GLY A 291 6.36 -22.44 -3.23
CA GLY A 291 6.49 -23.87 -3.01
C GLY A 291 5.22 -24.68 -3.26
N ASP A 292 4.06 -24.03 -3.42
CA ASP A 292 2.82 -24.73 -3.76
C ASP A 292 2.92 -25.33 -5.18
N LYS A 293 2.37 -26.53 -5.37
CA LYS A 293 2.29 -27.14 -6.71
C LYS A 293 1.37 -26.30 -7.60
N PRO A 294 1.86 -25.75 -8.73
CA PRO A 294 1.05 -24.95 -9.64
C PRO A 294 -0.11 -25.77 -10.19
N LYS A 295 -1.28 -25.15 -10.26
CA LYS A 295 -2.51 -25.73 -10.83
C LYS A 295 -2.94 -24.93 -12.05
N LEU A 296 -3.52 -25.61 -13.04
CA LEU A 296 -4.15 -24.93 -14.16
C LEU A 296 -5.34 -24.11 -13.65
N VAL A 297 -5.37 -22.83 -14.01
CA VAL A 297 -6.47 -21.92 -13.71
C VAL A 297 -7.10 -21.45 -15.02
N LYS A 298 -8.43 -21.38 -15.04
CA LYS A 298 -9.20 -20.93 -16.19
C LYS A 298 -9.21 -19.41 -16.25
N LYS A 299 -9.51 -18.89 -17.44
CA LYS A 299 -9.62 -17.45 -17.71
C LYS A 299 -10.64 -16.75 -16.80
N ASP A 300 -11.76 -17.43 -16.51
CA ASP A 300 -12.86 -16.93 -15.69
C ASP A 300 -12.70 -17.17 -14.18
N ASP A 301 -11.64 -17.87 -13.76
CA ASP A 301 -11.43 -18.16 -12.35
C ASP A 301 -11.18 -16.85 -11.59
N LEU A 302 -11.80 -16.74 -10.41
CA LEU A 302 -11.58 -15.62 -9.51
C LEU A 302 -10.16 -15.69 -8.94
N ILE A 303 -9.49 -14.54 -8.91
CA ILE A 303 -8.22 -14.40 -8.20
C ILE A 303 -8.50 -14.36 -6.71
N GLY A 304 -7.70 -15.10 -5.94
CA GLY A 304 -7.73 -15.08 -4.49
C GLY A 304 -6.44 -15.61 -3.89
N ARG A 305 -6.46 -15.91 -2.59
CA ARG A 305 -5.28 -16.37 -1.83
C ARG A 305 -4.70 -17.71 -2.33
N HIS A 306 -5.45 -18.47 -3.12
CA HIS A 306 -5.08 -19.80 -3.61
C HIS A 306 -4.43 -19.81 -5.01
N ASN A 307 -4.48 -18.69 -5.75
CA ASN A 307 -3.98 -18.57 -7.13
C ASN A 307 -3.43 -17.16 -7.44
N ARG A 308 -2.85 -16.49 -6.44
CA ARG A 308 -2.31 -15.12 -6.57
C ARG A 308 -0.94 -15.04 -7.22
N ILE A 309 -0.18 -16.14 -7.26
CA ILE A 309 1.05 -16.23 -8.05
C ILE A 309 0.65 -16.83 -9.40
N LEU A 310 0.85 -16.10 -10.49
CA LEU A 310 0.31 -16.47 -11.80
C LEU A 310 1.35 -16.48 -12.90
N LYS A 311 1.41 -17.59 -13.65
CA LYS A 311 2.08 -17.68 -14.94
C LYS A 311 1.05 -17.72 -16.05
N ILE A 312 1.03 -16.68 -16.88
CA ILE A 312 0.10 -16.56 -18.01
C ILE A 312 0.80 -16.95 -19.31
N MET A 313 0.22 -17.90 -20.04
CA MET A 313 0.71 -18.35 -21.34
C MET A 313 -0.15 -17.77 -22.45
N THR A 314 0.52 -17.26 -23.49
CA THR A 314 -0.12 -16.57 -24.61
C THR A 314 0.29 -17.16 -25.96
N THR A 315 -0.46 -16.86 -27.02
CA THR A 315 -0.15 -17.35 -28.37
C THR A 315 1.14 -16.74 -28.95
N LYS A 316 1.43 -15.48 -28.61
CA LYS A 316 2.63 -14.78 -29.07
C LYS A 316 3.75 -14.98 -28.04
N ARG A 317 4.58 -16.00 -28.26
CA ARG A 317 5.79 -16.18 -27.46
C ARG A 317 6.75 -15.03 -27.71
N ARG A 318 7.13 -14.32 -26.65
CA ARG A 318 8.35 -13.51 -26.66
C ARG A 318 9.54 -14.44 -26.47
N ASN A 319 10.74 -14.03 -26.89
CA ASN A 319 11.94 -14.86 -26.87
C ASN A 319 12.34 -15.43 -25.48
N TRP A 320 11.72 -14.97 -24.40
CA TRP A 320 11.92 -15.42 -23.02
C TRP A 320 10.85 -16.39 -22.49
N GLN A 321 9.76 -16.65 -23.25
CA GLN A 321 8.66 -17.57 -22.90
C GLN A 321 8.85 -18.95 -23.53
#